data_AF-A0A2V9J5V4-F1
#
_entry.id   AF-A0A2V9J5V4-F1
#
_cell.length_a   1.000
_cell.length_b   1.000
_cell.length_c   1.000
_cell.angle_alpha   90.00
_cell.angle_beta   90.00
_cell.angle_gamma   90.00
#
_symmetry.space_group_name_H-M   'P 1'
#
loop_
_entity.id
_entity.type
_entity.pdbx_description
1 polymer ?
#
loop_
_entity_poly.entity_id
_entity_poly.type
_entity_poly.pdbx_seq_one_letter_code
_entity_poly.pdbx_strand_id
1 'polypeptide(L)'
;MVSPARAAAYRILHRVESGRAFAVDLLQSERVSDLPEVDRRLVTELVMGVLRWRGDLDFRIERLSGKPLGYFDPEVATVLRLGIYQIMFLDKVPKAAVVNEAVEMVKAARKRSAAGLVNAVLRKCE
;
A
#
# COMPACT_ATOMS: atom_id res chain seq x y z
N MET A 1 8.38 -7.13 10.50
CA MET A 1 7.51 -8.14 9.86
C MET A 1 6.29 -7.41 9.32
N VAL A 2 5.83 -7.72 8.10
CA VAL A 2 4.64 -7.09 7.52
C VAL A 2 3.40 -7.72 8.14
N SER A 3 2.46 -6.88 8.60
CA SER A 3 1.17 -7.34 9.13
C SER A 3 0.35 -8.11 8.08
N PRO A 4 -0.43 -9.14 8.48
CA PRO A 4 -1.29 -9.90 7.58
C PRO A 4 -2.26 -9.02 6.78
N ALA A 5 -2.86 -8.02 7.44
CA ALA A 5 -3.77 -7.07 6.83
C ALA A 5 -3.12 -6.25 5.70
N ARG A 6 -1.95 -5.64 5.94
CA ARG A 6 -1.27 -4.84 4.90
C ARG A 6 -0.77 -5.71 3.75
N ALA A 7 -0.28 -6.92 4.05
CA ALA A 7 0.10 -7.88 3.02
C ALA A 7 -1.10 -8.31 2.15
N ALA A 8 -2.28 -8.50 2.75
CA ALA A 8 -3.50 -8.79 2.02
C ALA A 8 -3.95 -7.59 1.17
N ALA A 9 -3.98 -6.39 1.74
CA ALA A 9 -4.34 -5.16 1.02
C ALA A 9 -3.43 -4.91 -0.20
N TYR A 10 -2.11 -5.05 -0.02
CA TYR A 10 -1.14 -4.95 -1.13
C TYR A 10 -1.45 -5.95 -2.26
N ARG A 11 -1.70 -7.23 -1.94
CA ARG A 11 -2.02 -8.25 -2.95
C ARG A 11 -3.30 -7.92 -3.72
N ILE A 12 -4.32 -7.43 -3.01
CA ILE A 12 -5.60 -7.05 -3.63
C ILE A 12 -5.39 -5.88 -4.58
N LEU A 13 -4.79 -4.79 -4.08
CA LEU A 13 -4.52 -3.60 -4.89
C LEU A 13 -3.68 -3.94 -6.13
N HIS A 14 -2.59 -4.68 -5.96
CA HIS A 14 -1.75 -5.07 -7.09
C HIS A 14 -2.49 -5.92 -8.13
N ARG A 15 -3.43 -6.78 -7.71
CA ARG A 15 -4.25 -7.57 -8.63
C ARG A 15 -5.32 -6.74 -9.33
N VAL A 16 -5.94 -5.78 -8.63
CA VAL A 16 -6.88 -4.81 -9.23
C VAL A 16 -6.18 -4.00 -10.31
N GLU A 17 -4.95 -3.55 -10.07
CA GLU A 17 -4.13 -2.82 -11.05
C GLU A 17 -3.84 -3.63 -12.33
N SER A 18 -3.77 -4.96 -12.23
CA SER A 18 -3.59 -5.81 -13.41
C SER A 18 -4.83 -5.92 -14.31
N GLY A 19 -5.97 -5.34 -13.89
CA GLY A 19 -7.25 -5.38 -14.62
C GLY A 19 -7.96 -6.74 -14.60
N ARG A 20 -7.45 -7.69 -13.80
CA ARG A 20 -7.92 -9.09 -13.81
C ARG A 20 -8.97 -9.41 -12.74
N ALA A 21 -9.30 -8.47 -11.86
CA ALA A 21 -10.26 -8.69 -10.78
C ALA A 21 -10.78 -7.37 -10.21
N PHE A 22 -12.01 -7.38 -9.71
CA PHE A 22 -12.58 -6.26 -8.97
C PHE A 22 -12.23 -6.33 -7.49
N ALA A 23 -12.04 -5.17 -6.88
CA ALA A 23 -11.69 -5.07 -5.46
C ALA A 23 -12.75 -5.71 -4.56
N VAL A 24 -14.03 -5.53 -4.89
CA VAL A 24 -15.16 -6.07 -4.13
C VAL A 24 -15.08 -7.59 -4.05
N ASP A 25 -14.85 -8.28 -5.17
CA ASP A 25 -14.75 -9.75 -5.21
C ASP A 25 -13.56 -10.25 -4.38
N LEU A 26 -12.41 -9.57 -4.50
CA LEU A 26 -11.20 -9.95 -3.77
C LEU A 26 -11.32 -9.72 -2.27
N LEU A 27 -12.06 -8.69 -1.84
CA LEU A 27 -12.34 -8.42 -0.43
C LEU A 27 -13.27 -9.48 0.20
N GLN A 28 -14.09 -10.16 -0.60
CA GLN A 28 -14.95 -11.27 -0.15
C GLN A 28 -14.29 -12.64 -0.28
N SER A 29 -13.03 -12.72 -0.72
CA SER A 29 -12.32 -13.99 -0.87
C SER A 29 -12.09 -14.70 0.48
N GLU A 30 -12.06 -16.03 0.46
CA GLU A 30 -11.78 -16.87 1.65
C GLU A 30 -10.52 -16.39 2.39
N ARG A 31 -9.48 -16.01 1.64
CA ARG A 31 -8.22 -15.52 2.20
C ARG A 31 -8.34 -14.24 3.03
N VAL A 32 -9.36 -13.41 2.76
CA VAL A 32 -9.69 -12.26 3.61
C VAL A 32 -10.62 -12.69 4.74
N SER A 33 -11.62 -13.51 4.44
CA SER A 33 -12.58 -14.03 5.43
C SER A 33 -11.93 -14.77 6.60
N ASP A 34 -10.83 -15.49 6.34
CA ASP A 34 -10.01 -16.22 7.32
C ASP A 34 -9.21 -15.32 8.28
N LEU A 35 -9.08 -14.03 7.98
CA LEU A 35 -8.39 -13.09 8.86
C LEU A 35 -9.24 -12.77 10.10
N PRO A 36 -8.61 -12.43 11.25
CA PRO A 36 -9.32 -11.86 12.37
C PRO A 36 -10.15 -10.65 11.95
N GLU A 37 -11.27 -10.41 12.64
CA GLU A 37 -12.21 -9.34 12.26
C GLU A 37 -11.55 -7.96 12.17
N VAL A 38 -10.65 -7.65 13.10
CA VAL A 38 -9.88 -6.40 13.11
C VAL A 38 -9.03 -6.25 11.85
N ASP A 39 -8.40 -7.33 11.39
CA ASP A 39 -7.57 -7.34 10.19
C ASP A 39 -8.43 -7.21 8.94
N ARG A 40 -9.60 -7.88 8.87
CA ARG A 40 -10.54 -7.71 7.75
C ARG A 40 -11.00 -6.26 7.59
N ARG A 41 -11.36 -5.61 8.69
CA ARG A 41 -11.76 -4.20 8.69
C ARG A 41 -10.62 -3.32 8.17
N LEU A 42 -9.38 -3.58 8.63
CA LEU A 42 -8.21 -2.85 8.16
C LEU A 42 -7.90 -3.11 6.67
N VAL A 43 -8.03 -4.35 6.18
CA VAL A 43 -7.87 -4.66 4.74
C VAL A 43 -8.85 -3.87 3.91
N THR A 44 -10.13 -3.87 4.27
CA THR A 44 -11.18 -3.13 3.56
C THR A 44 -10.90 -1.64 3.56
N GLU A 45 -10.55 -1.07 4.73
CA GLU A 45 -10.20 0.34 4.87
C GLU A 45 -9.02 0.72 3.95
N LEU A 46 -7.95 -0.07 3.96
CA LEU A 46 -6.77 0.19 3.15
C LEU A 46 -7.06 0.07 1.65
N VAL A 47 -7.75 -0.99 1.21
CA VAL A 47 -8.04 -1.22 -0.21
C VAL A 47 -8.99 -0.15 -0.74
N MET A 48 -10.11 0.08 -0.06
CA MET A 48 -11.12 1.05 -0.51
C MET A 48 -10.58 2.48 -0.40
N GLY A 49 -9.82 2.78 0.65
CA GLY A 49 -9.17 4.06 0.84
C GLY A 49 -8.16 4.39 -0.26
N VAL A 50 -7.25 3.46 -0.56
CA VAL A 50 -6.27 3.65 -1.64
C VAL A 50 -6.95 3.82 -2.99
N LEU A 51 -7.97 3.01 -3.30
CA LEU A 51 -8.69 3.15 -4.58
C LEU A 51 -9.46 4.47 -4.67
N ARG A 52 -10.11 4.90 -3.58
CA ARG A 52 -10.84 6.17 -3.51
C ARG A 52 -9.91 7.37 -3.74
N TRP A 53 -8.74 7.37 -3.11
CA TRP A 53 -7.81 8.49 -3.13
C TRP A 53 -6.67 8.34 -4.15
N ARG A 54 -6.75 7.35 -5.03
CA ARG A 54 -5.66 6.97 -5.94
C ARG A 54 -5.05 8.15 -6.69
N GLY A 55 -5.87 9.04 -7.25
CA GLY A 55 -5.37 10.21 -8.00
C GLY A 55 -4.54 11.17 -7.15
N ASP A 56 -4.99 11.47 -5.92
CA ASP A 56 -4.25 12.33 -4.98
C ASP A 56 -2.98 11.63 -4.46
N LEU A 57 -3.06 10.32 -4.19
CA LEU A 57 -1.90 9.53 -3.80
C LEU A 57 -0.84 9.50 -4.91
N ASP A 58 -1.25 9.29 -6.16
CA ASP A 58 -0.37 9.27 -7.33
C ASP A 58 0.33 10.63 -7.51
N PHE A 59 -0.43 11.72 -7.45
CA PHE A 59 0.11 13.07 -7.49
C PHE A 59 1.14 13.34 -6.39
N ARG A 60 0.88 12.86 -5.16
CA ARG A 60 1.82 13.00 -4.04
C ARG A 60 3.08 12.18 -4.23
N ILE A 61 2.97 10.96 -4.75
CA ILE A 61 4.13 10.13 -5.07
C ILE A 61 5.04 10.88 -6.02
N GLU A 62 4.49 11.45 -7.09
CA GLU A 62 5.27 12.20 -8.08
C GLU A 62 5.96 13.41 -7.45
N ARG A 63 5.22 14.19 -6.65
CA ARG A 63 5.76 15.37 -5.97
C ARG A 63 6.84 15.05 -4.96
N LEU A 64 6.67 14.00 -4.15
CA LEU A 64 7.60 13.64 -3.06
C LEU A 64 8.87 12.94 -3.59
N SER A 65 8.72 12.17 -4.68
CA SER A 65 9.82 11.43 -5.31
C SER A 65 10.56 12.21 -6.38
N GLY A 66 9.93 13.21 -7.00
CA GLY A 66 10.46 13.93 -8.15
C GLY A 66 10.51 13.08 -9.43
N LYS A 67 9.74 11.99 -9.50
CA LYS A 67 9.66 11.08 -10.65
C LYS A 67 8.20 10.88 -11.05
N PRO A 68 7.88 10.82 -12.36
CA PRO A 68 6.52 10.48 -12.78
C PRO A 68 6.14 9.07 -12.32
N LEU A 69 4.86 8.80 -12.11
CA LEU A 69 4.42 7.55 -11.53
C LEU A 69 4.79 6.33 -12.39
N GLY A 70 4.79 6.49 -13.72
CA GLY A 70 5.21 5.46 -14.67
C GLY A 70 6.70 5.07 -14.58
N TYR A 71 7.51 5.81 -13.81
CA TYR A 71 8.89 5.43 -13.50
C TYR A 71 8.98 4.22 -12.56
N PHE A 72 7.96 4.03 -11.71
CA PHE A 72 8.00 3.01 -10.68
C PHE A 72 7.45 1.68 -11.20
N ASP A 73 8.09 0.60 -10.79
CA ASP A 73 7.49 -0.73 -10.88
C ASP A 73 6.10 -0.73 -10.20
N PRO A 74 5.09 -1.43 -10.75
CA PRO A 74 3.74 -1.46 -10.18
C PRO A 74 3.70 -1.87 -8.70
N GLU A 75 4.59 -2.78 -8.27
CA GLU A 75 4.72 -3.20 -6.89
C GLU A 75 5.17 -2.04 -5.98
N VAL A 76 6.14 -1.25 -6.44
CA VAL A 76 6.67 -0.10 -5.70
C VAL A 76 5.63 1.00 -5.61
N ALA A 77 4.96 1.32 -6.72
CA ALA A 77 3.86 2.29 -6.73
C ALA A 77 2.73 1.89 -5.77
N THR A 78 2.36 0.60 -5.76
CA THR A 78 1.32 0.08 -4.85
C THR A 78 1.72 0.23 -3.38
N VAL A 79 2.98 -0.08 -3.02
CA VAL A 79 3.46 0.10 -1.65
C VAL A 79 3.49 1.57 -1.26
N LEU A 80 3.93 2.47 -2.15
CA LEU A 80 3.95 3.90 -1.88
C LEU A 80 2.54 4.45 -1.65
N ARG A 81 1.56 4.09 -2.48
CA ARG A 81 0.15 4.46 -2.28
C ARG A 81 -0.36 4.00 -0.92
N LEU A 82 -0.11 2.74 -0.58
CA LEU A 82 -0.53 2.15 0.68
C LEU A 82 0.13 2.85 1.88
N GLY A 83 1.42 3.19 1.78
CA GLY A 83 2.15 3.89 2.83
C GLY A 83 1.66 5.33 3.03
N ILE A 84 1.55 6.10 1.94
CA ILE A 84 1.08 7.49 1.98
C ILE A 84 -0.36 7.55 2.51
N TYR A 85 -1.24 6.65 2.06
CA TYR A 85 -2.62 6.59 2.54
C TYR A 85 -2.67 6.43 4.07
N GLN A 86 -1.89 5.50 4.62
CA GLN A 86 -1.86 5.28 6.06
C GLN A 86 -1.33 6.48 6.83
N ILE A 87 -0.25 7.10 6.36
CA ILE A 87 0.35 8.27 7.02
C ILE A 87 -0.63 9.45 7.05
N MET A 88 -1.44 9.60 5.99
CA MET A 88 -2.33 10.73 5.83
C MET A 88 -3.70 10.56 6.47
N PHE A 89 -4.24 9.34 6.45
CA PHE A 89 -5.65 9.10 6.78
C PHE A 89 -5.87 8.20 7.99
N LEU A 90 -4.84 7.51 8.50
CA LEU A 90 -4.97 6.60 9.65
C LEU A 90 -4.22 7.12 10.88
N ASP A 91 -4.87 8.02 11.64
CA ASP A 91 -4.28 8.68 12.82
C ASP A 91 -3.78 7.73 13.91
N LYS A 92 -4.35 6.52 13.98
CA LYS A 92 -4.02 5.51 14.99
C LYS A 92 -2.80 4.67 14.64
N VAL A 93 -2.25 4.80 13.43
CA VAL A 93 -1.12 4.00 12.96
C VAL A 93 0.16 4.82 13.09
N PRO A 94 1.14 4.40 13.92
CA PRO A 94 2.40 5.12 14.03
C PRO A 94 3.13 5.21 12.69
N LYS A 95 3.51 6.42 12.28
CA LYS A 95 4.16 6.68 10.97
C LYS A 95 5.41 5.82 10.76
N ALA A 96 6.25 5.71 11.77
CA ALA A 96 7.45 4.86 11.74
C ALA A 96 7.13 3.38 11.48
N ALA A 97 5.99 2.86 11.97
CA ALA A 97 5.55 1.50 11.68
C ALA A 97 5.13 1.35 10.21
N VAL A 98 4.43 2.35 9.65
CA VAL A 98 4.08 2.38 8.23
C VAL A 98 5.33 2.34 7.35
N VAL A 99 6.33 3.19 7.64
CA VAL A 99 7.58 3.24 6.88
C VAL A 99 8.32 1.90 6.94
N ASN A 100 8.48 1.34 8.14
CA ASN A 100 9.16 0.06 8.32
C ASN A 100 8.44 -1.07 7.57
N GLU A 101 7.12 -1.17 7.68
CA GLU A 101 6.36 -2.21 6.98
C GLU A 101 6.38 -2.01 5.46
N ALA A 102 6.35 -0.78 4.96
CA ALA A 102 6.48 -0.50 3.54
C ALA A 102 7.83 -0.96 2.97
N VAL A 103 8.92 -0.72 3.70
CA VAL A 103 10.27 -1.21 3.35
C VAL A 103 10.29 -2.74 3.27
N GLU A 104 9.69 -3.42 4.25
CA GLU A 104 9.62 -4.88 4.25
C GLU A 104 8.72 -5.43 3.13
N MET A 105 7.62 -4.73 2.79
CA MET A 105 6.75 -5.10 1.67
C MET A 105 7.47 -5.05 0.32
N VAL A 106 8.24 -3.99 0.02
CA VAL A 106 8.99 -3.96 -1.25
C VAL A 106 10.08 -5.01 -1.32
N LYS A 107 10.73 -5.33 -0.19
CA LYS A 107 11.69 -6.44 -0.14
C LYS A 107 11.01 -7.78 -0.43
N ALA A 108 9.83 -8.02 0.15
CA ALA A 108 9.03 -9.22 -0.08
C ALA A 108 8.53 -9.32 -1.54
N ALA A 109 8.23 -8.17 -2.17
CA ALA A 109 7.86 -8.07 -3.58
C ALA A 109 9.06 -8.23 -4.56
N ARG A 110 10.23 -8.67 -4.09
CA ARG A 110 11.47 -8.81 -4.87
C ARG A 110 12.01 -7.49 -5.46
N LYS A 111 11.60 -6.34 -4.91
CA LYS A 111 12.07 -4.99 -5.31
C LYS A 111 13.03 -4.41 -4.26
N ARG A 112 14.01 -5.19 -3.81
CA ARG A 112 14.91 -4.81 -2.70
C ARG A 112 15.68 -3.50 -2.96
N SER A 113 16.07 -3.22 -4.20
CA SER A 113 16.74 -1.97 -4.59
C SER A 113 15.88 -0.73 -4.35
N ALA A 114 14.55 -0.86 -4.36
CA ALA A 114 13.62 0.24 -4.11
C ALA A 114 13.40 0.54 -2.62
N ALA A 115 13.93 -0.27 -1.70
CA ALA A 115 13.72 -0.10 -0.25
C ALA A 115 14.18 1.28 0.25
N GLY A 116 15.35 1.75 -0.17
CA GLY A 116 15.87 3.06 0.22
C GLY A 116 15.01 4.21 -0.31
N LEU A 117 14.54 4.09 -1.56
CA LEU A 117 13.66 5.06 -2.20
C LEU A 117 12.30 5.16 -1.47
N VAL A 118 11.67 4.01 -1.19
CA VAL A 118 10.40 3.97 -0.46
C VAL A 118 10.52 4.59 0.93
N ASN A 119 11.57 4.24 1.68
CA ASN A 119 11.83 4.85 2.99
C ASN A 119 11.99 6.37 2.87
N ALA A 120 12.77 6.85 1.90
CA ALA A 120 13.01 8.28 1.71
C ALA A 120 11.73 9.03 1.33
N VAL A 121 10.90 8.48 0.45
CA VAL A 121 9.63 9.11 0.03
C VAL A 121 8.64 9.16 1.19
N LEU A 122 8.45 8.07 1.92
CA LEU A 122 7.48 8.03 3.01
C LEU A 122 7.89 8.92 4.19
N ARG A 123 9.19 9.01 4.51
CA ARG A 123 9.70 9.93 5.55
C ARG A 123 9.49 11.41 5.22
N LYS A 124 9.40 11.79 3.95
CA LYS A 124 9.02 13.16 3.56
C LYS A 124 7.52 13.44 3.71
N CYS A 125 6.71 12.38 3.83
CA CYS A 125 5.27 12.47 4.04
C CYS A 125 4.91 12.52 5.54
N GLU A 126 5.84 12.13 6.43
CA GLU A 126 5.67 12.20 7.90
C GLU A 126 5.66 13.64 8.40
#